data_AF-A0A0F5VCS4-F1
#
_entry.id   AF-A0A0F5VCS4-F1
#
_cell.length_a   1.000
_cell.length_b   1.000
_cell.length_c   1.000
_cell.angle_alpha   90.00
_cell.angle_beta   90.00
_cell.angle_gamma   90.00
#
_symmetry.space_group_name_H-M   'P 1'
#
loop_
_entity.id
_entity.type
_entity.pdbx_description
1 polymer ?
#
loop_
_entity_poly.entity_id
_entity_poly.type
_entity_poly.pdbx_seq_one_letter_code
_entity_poly.pdbx_strand_id
1 'polypeptide(L)'
;MPGWLFLTGCSEALSVTATPVKGVDRIQRQETSLDVYCSSGICSFELESNQKVALSVSMFYGEEQPFTKIEGVSVTGESGGSLNIAGPYQFTLEIVPQNTPVAVQVVDYYR
;
A
#
# COMPACT_ATOMS: atom_id res chain seq x y z
N MET A 1 2.49 42.93 26.00
CA MET A 1 2.31 41.56 26.52
C MET A 1 2.54 40.62 25.34
N PRO A 2 3.45 39.65 25.48
CA PRO A 2 4.18 39.07 24.36
C PRO A 2 3.28 38.21 23.47
N GLY A 3 3.42 38.44 22.17
CA GLY A 3 2.76 37.68 21.11
C GLY A 3 3.35 36.29 20.95
N TRP A 4 2.47 35.41 20.47
CA TRP A 4 2.66 33.99 20.19
C TRP A 4 3.99 33.62 19.53
N LEU A 5 4.63 32.58 20.09
CA LEU A 5 5.50 31.66 19.37
C LEU A 5 4.91 30.26 19.52
N PHE A 6 3.89 29.96 18.69
CA PHE A 6 3.55 28.56 18.43
C PHE A 6 4.64 27.98 17.55
N LEU A 7 5.62 27.34 18.19
CA LEU A 7 6.54 26.42 17.53
C LEU A 7 5.76 25.16 17.13
N THR A 8 4.99 25.24 16.04
CA THR A 8 4.56 24.02 15.34
C THR A 8 5.79 23.50 14.61
N GLY A 9 6.43 22.48 15.16
CA GLY A 9 7.46 21.74 14.43
C GLY A 9 6.89 21.28 13.09
N CYS A 10 7.52 21.71 11.99
CA CYS A 10 7.18 21.28 10.64
C CYS A 10 7.62 19.82 10.44
N SER A 11 6.89 18.85 10.99
CA SER A 11 6.90 17.52 10.41
C SER A 11 6.05 17.58 9.14
N GLU A 12 6.63 17.27 7.99
CA GLU A 12 5.85 17.09 6.77
C GLU A 12 4.74 16.07 7.02
N ALA A 13 3.54 16.34 6.50
CA ALA A 13 2.44 15.37 6.60
C ALA A 13 2.83 14.09 5.84
N LEU A 14 2.43 12.93 6.36
CA LEU A 14 2.60 11.66 5.66
C LEU A 14 1.88 11.73 4.31
N SER A 15 2.62 11.45 3.25
CA SER A 15 2.14 11.36 1.88
C SER A 15 2.48 9.99 1.32
N VAL A 16 1.46 9.23 1.01
CA VAL A 16 1.56 7.91 0.37
C VAL A 16 0.90 7.98 -0.99
N THR A 17 1.64 7.60 -2.03
CA THR A 17 1.11 7.47 -3.39
C THR A 17 0.99 5.99 -3.72
N ALA A 18 -0.12 5.62 -4.34
CA ALA A 18 -0.36 4.27 -4.82
C ALA A 18 -0.83 4.36 -6.27
N THR A 19 -0.08 3.77 -7.19
CA THR A 19 -0.29 3.90 -8.63
C THR A 19 -0.61 2.54 -9.23
N PRO A 20 -1.78 2.36 -9.86
CA PRO A 20 -2.10 1.10 -10.53
C PRO A 20 -1.17 0.90 -11.74
N VAL A 21 -0.61 -0.32 -11.89
CA VAL A 21 0.28 -0.67 -13.01
C VAL A 21 -0.39 -1.64 -13.97
N LYS A 22 -0.89 -2.78 -13.48
CA LYS A 22 -1.52 -3.81 -14.32
C LYS A 22 -2.61 -4.57 -13.58
N GLY A 23 -3.75 -4.77 -14.22
CA GLY A 23 -4.85 -5.60 -13.68
C GLY A 23 -5.50 -5.03 -12.41
N VAL A 24 -5.20 -3.77 -12.07
CA VAL A 24 -5.84 -3.03 -10.97
C VAL A 24 -6.97 -2.20 -11.56
N ASP A 25 -8.17 -2.42 -11.06
CA ASP A 25 -9.37 -1.69 -11.45
C ASP A 25 -9.47 -0.36 -10.69
N ARG A 26 -9.12 -0.38 -9.39
CA ARG A 26 -9.13 0.79 -8.50
C ARG A 26 -8.22 0.58 -7.30
N ILE A 27 -7.70 1.67 -6.75
CA ILE A 27 -7.08 1.72 -5.41
C ILE A 27 -7.81 2.79 -4.60
N GLN A 28 -8.30 2.44 -3.41
CA GLN A 28 -8.79 3.40 -2.43
C GLN A 28 -7.76 3.55 -1.32
N ARG A 29 -7.42 4.80 -0.99
CA ARG A 29 -6.42 5.12 0.03
C ARG A 29 -7.09 5.70 1.27
N GLN A 30 -6.64 5.22 2.41
CA GLN A 30 -6.85 5.78 3.74
C GLN A 30 -5.46 6.10 4.33
N GLU A 31 -5.37 6.66 5.54
CA GLU A 31 -4.09 7.16 6.10
C GLU A 31 -2.95 6.15 6.02
N THR A 32 -3.18 4.93 6.50
CA THR A 32 -2.17 3.83 6.54
C THR A 32 -2.71 2.53 5.95
N SER A 33 -3.79 2.62 5.17
CA SER A 33 -4.43 1.46 4.53
C SER A 33 -4.77 1.71 3.06
N LEU A 34 -4.74 0.64 2.29
CA LEU A 34 -5.06 0.60 0.86
C LEU A 34 -6.03 -0.54 0.59
N ASP A 35 -7.15 -0.23 -0.07
CA ASP A 35 -8.02 -1.24 -0.65
C ASP A 35 -7.75 -1.31 -2.16
N VAL A 36 -7.26 -2.46 -2.62
CA VAL A 36 -6.87 -2.68 -4.02
C VAL A 36 -7.88 -3.62 -4.67
N TYR A 37 -8.50 -3.15 -5.74
CA TYR A 37 -9.49 -3.91 -6.51
C TYR A 37 -8.82 -4.51 -7.75
N CYS A 38 -8.83 -5.84 -7.83
CA CYS A 38 -8.23 -6.65 -8.87
C CYS A 38 -9.18 -7.81 -9.22
N SER A 39 -9.97 -7.59 -10.26
CA SER A 39 -10.97 -8.54 -10.74
C SER A 39 -10.40 -9.85 -11.25
N SER A 40 -9.15 -9.90 -11.73
CA SER A 40 -8.54 -11.12 -12.28
C SER A 40 -7.83 -12.01 -11.25
N GLY A 41 -7.43 -11.44 -10.10
CA GLY A 41 -6.69 -12.13 -9.04
C GLY A 41 -5.20 -11.92 -9.16
N ILE A 42 -4.75 -11.34 -10.26
CA ILE A 42 -3.36 -11.06 -10.56
C ILE A 42 -3.24 -9.59 -10.94
N CYS A 43 -2.58 -8.81 -10.10
CA CYS A 43 -2.34 -7.39 -10.38
C CYS A 43 -0.99 -6.92 -9.87
N SER A 44 -0.59 -5.76 -10.37
CA SER A 44 0.56 -5.02 -9.86
C SER A 44 0.26 -3.54 -9.73
N PHE A 45 0.88 -2.92 -8.73
CA PHE A 45 0.80 -1.50 -8.43
C PHE A 45 2.11 -1.03 -7.81
N GLU A 46 2.32 0.28 -7.82
CA GLU A 46 3.51 0.93 -7.29
C GLU A 46 3.16 1.76 -6.05
N LEU A 47 4.06 1.78 -5.08
CA LEU A 47 3.94 2.54 -3.84
C LEU A 47 5.11 3.49 -3.64
N GLU A 48 4.81 4.69 -3.19
CA GLU A 48 5.79 5.70 -2.78
C GLU A 48 5.35 6.35 -1.48
N SER A 49 6.31 6.74 -0.63
CA SER A 49 6.03 7.49 0.58
C SER A 49 7.12 8.51 0.86
N ASN A 50 6.76 9.67 1.40
CA ASN A 50 7.74 10.67 1.86
C ASN A 50 8.36 10.32 3.23
N GLN A 51 7.78 9.35 3.95
CA GLN A 51 8.24 8.91 5.27
C GLN A 51 8.18 7.38 5.39
N LYS A 52 8.87 6.82 6.39
CA LYS A 52 8.74 5.40 6.71
C LYS A 52 7.32 5.13 7.23
N VAL A 53 6.61 4.19 6.61
CA VAL A 53 5.23 3.83 6.99
C VAL A 53 5.00 2.34 6.80
N ALA A 54 4.24 1.74 7.72
CA ALA A 54 3.68 0.41 7.55
C ALA A 54 2.27 0.54 6.96
N LEU A 55 2.09 0.04 5.74
CA LEU A 55 0.80 0.07 5.05
C LEU A 55 0.09 -1.27 5.21
N SER A 56 -1.20 -1.21 5.52
CA SER A 56 -2.08 -2.37 5.44
C SER A 56 -2.77 -2.40 4.09
N VAL A 57 -2.63 -3.49 3.35
CA VAL A 57 -3.21 -3.64 2.01
C VAL A 57 -4.24 -4.75 2.02
N SER A 58 -5.47 -4.43 1.65
CA SER A 58 -6.59 -5.36 1.49
C SER A 58 -6.91 -5.55 0.01
N MET A 59 -7.11 -6.80 -0.40
CA MET A 59 -7.30 -7.18 -1.80
C MET A 59 -8.73 -7.61 -2.05
N PHE A 60 -9.32 -7.10 -3.14
CA PHE A 60 -10.72 -7.36 -3.50
C PHE A 60 -10.88 -7.69 -4.98
N TYR A 61 -11.76 -8.64 -5.31
CA TYR A 61 -12.19 -8.94 -6.67
C TYR A 61 -13.15 -7.88 -7.22
N GLY A 62 -13.90 -7.22 -6.33
CA GLY A 62 -14.88 -6.18 -6.60
C GLY A 62 -15.31 -5.51 -5.29
N GLU A 63 -16.26 -4.57 -5.32
CA GLU A 63 -16.60 -3.71 -4.16
C GLU A 63 -16.94 -4.49 -2.87
N GLU A 64 -17.58 -5.64 -2.99
CA GLU A 64 -18.05 -6.45 -1.86
C GLU A 64 -17.43 -7.87 -1.83
N GLN A 65 -16.42 -8.12 -2.65
CA GLN A 65 -15.85 -9.45 -2.82
C GLN A 65 -14.36 -9.43 -2.46
N PRO A 66 -13.96 -9.73 -1.21
CA PRO A 66 -12.55 -9.86 -0.86
C PRO A 66 -11.91 -11.05 -1.57
N PHE A 67 -10.59 -11.04 -1.67
CA PHE A 67 -9.85 -12.21 -2.12
C PHE A 67 -10.13 -13.41 -1.21
N THR A 68 -10.12 -14.61 -1.78
CA THR A 68 -10.29 -15.84 -0.98
C THR A 68 -8.98 -16.15 -0.26
N LYS A 69 -7.85 -16.05 -0.97
CA LYS A 69 -6.53 -16.30 -0.42
C LYS A 69 -5.44 -15.62 -1.25
N ILE A 70 -4.64 -14.78 -0.63
CA ILE A 70 -3.39 -14.32 -1.21
C ILE A 70 -2.43 -15.52 -1.27
N GLU A 71 -2.12 -15.97 -2.49
CA GLU A 71 -1.18 -17.06 -2.76
C GLU A 71 0.26 -16.53 -2.86
N GLY A 72 0.43 -15.29 -3.29
CA GLY A 72 1.75 -14.69 -3.39
C GLY A 72 1.71 -13.16 -3.42
N VAL A 73 2.71 -12.56 -2.78
CA VAL A 73 3.04 -11.15 -2.93
C VAL A 73 4.52 -11.06 -3.26
N SER A 74 4.84 -10.39 -4.36
CA SER A 74 6.20 -10.04 -4.74
C SER A 74 6.40 -8.54 -4.58
N VAL A 75 7.51 -8.15 -3.99
CA VAL A 75 7.88 -6.75 -3.78
C VAL A 75 9.25 -6.53 -4.41
N THR A 76 9.34 -5.54 -5.31
CA THR A 76 10.58 -5.16 -6.00
C THR A 76 10.87 -3.69 -5.76
N GLY A 77 12.10 -3.39 -5.34
CA GLY A 77 12.56 -2.04 -4.99
C GLY A 77 13.36 -2.05 -3.69
N GLU A 78 14.02 -0.94 -3.35
CA GLU A 78 14.80 -0.77 -2.11
C GLU A 78 13.91 -0.66 -0.84
N SER A 79 12.69 -1.20 -0.86
CA SER A 79 11.88 -1.31 0.34
C SER A 79 12.56 -2.28 1.30
N GLY A 80 13.35 -1.76 2.23
CA GLY A 80 13.94 -2.49 3.35
C GLY A 80 12.91 -2.96 4.38
N GLY A 81 11.64 -3.10 4.00
CA GLY A 81 10.52 -3.28 4.89
C GLY A 81 9.92 -4.65 4.79
N SER A 82 9.76 -5.31 5.93
CA SER A 82 9.11 -6.59 6.08
C SER A 82 7.75 -6.62 5.38
N LEU A 83 7.52 -7.68 4.59
CA LEU A 83 6.19 -8.10 4.17
C LEU A 83 5.65 -9.12 5.17
N ASN A 84 4.41 -8.95 5.62
CA ASN A 84 3.72 -9.95 6.44
C ASN A 84 2.29 -10.16 5.93
N ILE A 85 1.90 -11.41 5.70
CA ILE A 85 0.52 -11.76 5.35
C ILE A 85 -0.30 -11.72 6.64
N ALA A 86 -1.25 -10.79 6.72
CA ALA A 86 -2.05 -10.52 7.91
C ALA A 86 -3.38 -11.29 7.92
N GLY A 87 -3.79 -11.84 6.79
CA GLY A 87 -5.02 -12.61 6.64
C GLY A 87 -5.21 -13.15 5.23
N PRO A 88 -6.37 -13.77 4.92
CA PRO A 88 -6.62 -14.37 3.62
C PRO A 88 -6.58 -13.37 2.47
N TYR A 89 -6.95 -12.11 2.68
CA TYR A 89 -6.96 -11.07 1.65
C TYR A 89 -6.14 -9.83 2.03
N GLN A 90 -5.33 -9.92 3.09
CA GLN A 90 -4.66 -8.76 3.66
C GLN A 90 -3.18 -9.04 3.92
N PHE A 91 -2.35 -8.04 3.65
CA PHE A 91 -0.94 -8.04 4.02
C PHE A 91 -0.51 -6.67 4.54
N THR A 92 0.61 -6.65 5.26
CA THR A 92 1.26 -5.41 5.67
C THR A 92 2.61 -5.30 4.98
N LEU A 93 2.92 -4.12 4.48
CA LEU A 93 4.20 -3.81 3.83
C LEU A 93 4.77 -2.53 4.44
N GLU A 94 5.99 -2.60 4.92
CA GLU A 94 6.73 -1.40 5.29
C GLU A 94 7.40 -0.80 4.04
N ILE A 95 7.19 0.50 3.83
CA ILE A 95 7.86 1.27 2.78
C ILE A 95 8.63 2.43 3.41
N VAL A 96 9.78 2.75 2.84
CA VAL A 96 10.66 3.84 3.26
C VAL A 96 10.76 4.87 2.14
N PRO A 97 11.18 6.11 2.43
CA PRO A 97 11.39 7.12 1.39
C PRO A 97 12.48 6.67 0.43
N GLN A 98 12.19 6.71 -0.87
CA GLN A 98 13.10 6.27 -1.93
C GLN A 98 12.82 6.99 -3.25
N ASN A 99 13.82 7.02 -4.13
CA ASN A 99 13.75 7.75 -5.40
C ASN A 99 13.02 6.97 -6.52
N THR A 100 12.75 5.69 -6.30
CA THR A 100 12.07 4.81 -7.25
C THR A 100 10.88 4.15 -6.56
N PRO A 101 9.69 4.04 -7.16
CA PRO A 101 8.56 3.36 -6.53
C PRO A 101 8.85 1.91 -6.12
N VAL A 102 8.18 1.45 -5.07
CA VAL A 102 8.12 0.03 -4.69
C VAL A 102 7.08 -0.65 -5.56
N ALA A 103 7.49 -1.57 -6.43
CA ALA A 103 6.57 -2.36 -7.23
C ALA A 103 6.06 -3.56 -6.42
N VAL A 104 4.74 -3.70 -6.33
CA VAL A 104 4.05 -4.79 -5.66
C VAL A 104 3.26 -5.59 -6.69
N GLN A 105 3.41 -6.91 -6.69
CA GLN A 105 2.58 -7.84 -7.44
C GLN A 105 1.87 -8.77 -6.46
N VAL A 106 0.55 -8.96 -6.66
CA VAL A 106 -0.28 -9.84 -5.83
C VAL A 106 -0.96 -10.87 -6.72
N VAL A 107 -1.04 -12.12 -6.24
CA VAL A 107 -1.63 -13.26 -6.93
C VAL A 107 -2.57 -14.03 -6.00
N ASP A 108 -3.78 -14.32 -6.48
CA ASP A 108 -4.67 -15.41 -6.04
C ASP A 108 -4.91 -16.34 -7.24
N TYR A 109 -4.27 -17.51 -7.24
CA TYR A 109 -4.17 -18.41 -8.41
C TYR A 109 -5.33 -19.42 -8.50
N TYR A 110 -6.03 -19.73 -7.39
CA TYR A 110 -6.96 -20.86 -7.29
C TYR A 110 -8.44 -20.44 -7.23
N ARG A 111 -8.77 -19.32 -7.86
CA ARG A 111 -10.14 -18.82 -8.00
C ARG A 111 -11.10 -19.82 -8.64
#